data_AF-A0A2N9LD55-F1
#
_entry.id   AF-A0A2N9LD55-F1
#
_cell.length_a   1.000
_cell.length_b   1.000
_cell.length_c   1.000
_cell.angle_alpha   90.00
_cell.angle_beta   90.00
_cell.angle_gamma   90.00
#
_symmetry.space_group_name_H-M   'P 1'
#
loop_
_entity.id
_entity.type
_entity.pdbx_description
1 polymer ?
#
loop_
_entity_poly.entity_id
_entity_poly.type
_entity_poly.pdbx_seq_one_letter_code
_entity_poly.pdbx_strand_id
1 'polypeptide(L)'
;MDAIDPSSFLSSSTLQNAAVLTIVLAFAGYLVTFMSNRMMARHADRLRLVNQRLNEFYGPLYVATVAGNIAYNALLKKQGKTQCHPIRDEDLKEWMLWMKAIFMPLNDVREKLIIENAHLIVEEQMPQCLLDFVTHVVGYKALLLKWADEDYTERRSMIGWPPEFDVYVTNSYQALKAQQTRLLHSALWRLWHRANGRKGK
;
A
#
# COMPACT_ATOMS: atom_id res chain seq x y z
N MET A 1 18.99 35.41 75.97
CA MET A 1 17.72 34.68 75.79
C MET A 1 17.30 34.99 74.37
N ASP A 2 17.85 34.23 73.43
CA ASP A 2 17.77 34.56 72.00
C ASP A 2 16.37 34.22 71.49
N ALA A 3 15.68 35.24 70.98
CA ALA A 3 14.38 35.09 70.37
C ALA A 3 14.55 34.34 69.04
N ILE A 4 14.10 33.10 68.99
CA ILE A 4 13.99 32.32 67.76
C ILE A 4 12.99 33.07 66.86
N ASP A 5 13.48 33.64 65.76
CA ASP A 5 12.69 34.40 64.81
C ASP A 5 11.79 33.46 63.98
N PRO A 6 10.45 33.51 64.13
CA PRO A 6 9.54 32.64 63.38
C PRO A 6 9.57 32.87 61.86
N SER A 7 10.16 33.97 61.38
CA SER A 7 10.40 34.25 59.96
C SER A 7 11.20 33.16 59.26
N SER A 8 12.24 32.62 59.92
CA SER A 8 13.21 31.72 59.30
C SER A 8 12.64 30.32 59.02
N PHE A 9 11.62 29.90 59.78
CA PHE A 9 10.91 28.63 59.60
C PHE A 9 9.84 28.68 58.50
N LEU A 10 9.27 29.86 58.27
CA LEU A 10 8.28 30.08 57.21
C LEU A 10 8.95 30.23 55.83
N SER A 11 10.14 30.81 55.77
CA SER A 11 10.93 30.91 54.52
C SER A 11 11.50 29.57 54.04
N SER A 12 11.89 28.68 54.96
CA SER A 12 12.46 27.38 54.59
C SER A 12 11.41 26.41 54.03
N SER A 13 10.23 26.38 54.64
CA SER A 13 9.11 25.55 54.19
C SER A 13 8.53 26.00 52.84
N THR A 14 8.46 27.31 52.59
CA THR A 14 7.99 27.86 51.30
C THR A 14 8.97 27.58 50.16
N LEU A 15 10.27 27.76 50.39
CA LEU A 15 11.32 27.42 49.41
C LEU A 15 11.36 25.92 49.11
N GLN A 16 11.21 25.07 50.13
CA GLN A 16 11.13 23.62 49.95
C GLN A 16 9.90 23.21 49.12
N ASN A 17 8.73 23.79 49.40
CA ASN A 17 7.50 23.54 48.64
C ASN A 17 7.62 24.00 47.18
N ALA A 18 8.25 25.16 46.95
CA ALA A 18 8.51 25.66 45.60
C ALA A 18 9.47 24.73 44.84
N ALA A 19 10.55 24.28 45.46
CA ALA A 19 11.51 23.35 44.86
C ALA A 19 10.85 22.01 44.51
N VAL A 20 10.06 21.43 45.42
CA VAL A 20 9.30 20.20 45.16
C VAL A 20 8.32 20.39 44.00
N LEU A 21 7.60 21.51 43.96
CA LEU A 21 6.67 21.82 42.86
C LEU A 21 7.39 21.94 41.52
N THR A 22 8.55 22.60 41.46
CA THR A 22 9.37 22.70 40.25
C THR A 22 9.86 21.33 39.78
N ILE A 23 10.31 20.47 40.69
CA ILE A 23 10.73 19.11 40.37
C ILE A 23 9.56 18.32 39.80
N VAL A 24 8.39 18.34 40.45
CA VAL A 24 7.19 17.65 39.97
C VAL A 24 6.75 18.15 38.59
N LEU A 25 6.77 19.47 38.38
CA LEU A 25 6.46 20.09 37.08
C LEU A 25 7.46 19.66 35.99
N ALA A 26 8.75 19.64 36.30
CA ALA A 26 9.78 19.19 35.36
C ALA A 26 9.60 17.71 34.99
N PHE A 27 9.34 16.84 35.97
CA PHE A 27 9.07 15.42 35.74
C PHE A 27 7.78 15.21 34.92
N ALA A 28 6.70 15.92 35.24
CA ALA A 28 5.46 15.86 34.48
C ALA A 28 5.66 16.33 33.03
N GLY A 29 6.38 17.43 32.81
CA GLY A 29 6.72 17.93 31.48
C GLY A 29 7.58 16.95 30.68
N TYR A 30 8.56 16.32 31.33
CA TYR A 30 9.37 15.26 30.71
C TYR A 30 8.52 14.05 30.31
N LEU A 31 7.63 13.59 31.20
CA LEU A 31 6.77 12.44 30.93
C LEU A 31 5.83 12.70 29.75
N VAL A 32 5.21 13.88 29.69
CA VAL A 32 4.38 14.33 28.55
C VAL A 32 5.20 14.34 27.25
N THR A 33 6.40 14.91 27.29
CA THR A 33 7.31 14.94 26.13
C THR A 33 7.69 13.53 25.67
N PHE A 34 8.07 12.66 26.60
CA PHE A 34 8.46 11.28 26.30
C PHE A 34 7.31 10.49 25.66
N MET A 35 6.09 10.61 26.21
CA MET A 35 4.90 9.97 25.65
C MET A 35 4.55 10.52 24.27
N SER A 36 4.62 11.84 24.09
CA SER A 36 4.38 12.50 22.80
C SER A 36 5.38 12.03 21.74
N ASN A 37 6.68 12.04 22.06
CA ASN A 37 7.74 11.60 21.16
C ASN A 37 7.53 10.14 20.73
N ARG A 38 7.19 9.26 21.66
CA ARG A 38 6.91 7.85 21.36
C ARG A 38 5.67 7.67 20.48
N MET A 39 4.62 8.45 20.70
CA MET A 39 3.41 8.43 19.88
C MET A 39 3.69 8.93 18.46
N MET A 40 4.43 10.03 18.32
CA MET A 40 4.82 10.59 17.03
C MET A 40 5.73 9.63 16.26
N ALA A 41 6.71 9.01 16.92
CA ALA A 41 7.59 8.02 16.31
C ALA A 41 6.79 6.83 15.75
N ARG A 42 5.88 6.27 16.53
CA ARG A 42 5.00 5.17 16.07
C ARG A 42 4.13 5.58 14.88
N HIS A 43 3.60 6.80 14.89
CA HIS A 43 2.81 7.33 13.79
C HIS A 43 3.63 7.48 12.51
N ALA A 44 4.84 8.04 12.63
CA ALA A 44 5.78 8.21 11.53
C ALA A 44 6.23 6.86 10.94
N ASP A 45 6.57 5.88 11.79
CA ASP A 45 6.95 4.53 11.34
C ASP A 45 5.82 3.83 10.61
N ARG A 46 4.58 3.95 11.11
CA ARG A 46 3.42 3.36 10.45
C ARG A 46 3.14 4.02 9.09
N LEU A 47 3.27 5.34 9.00
CA LEU A 47 3.11 6.06 7.75
C LEU A 47 4.22 5.68 6.75
N ARG A 48 5.47 5.55 7.23
CA ARG A 48 6.61 5.11 6.43
C ARG A 48 6.37 3.73 5.82
N LEU A 49 5.95 2.75 6.62
CA LEU A 49 5.65 1.40 6.10
C LEU A 49 4.51 1.43 5.08
N VAL A 50 3.43 2.18 5.33
CA VAL A 50 2.32 2.30 4.38
C VAL A 50 2.77 2.93 3.07
N ASN A 51 3.57 4.00 3.13
CA ASN A 51 4.13 4.64 1.96
C ASN A 51 5.04 3.68 1.19
N GLN A 52 5.88 2.92 1.88
CA GLN A 52 6.75 1.94 1.28
C GLN A 52 5.93 0.88 0.51
N ARG A 53 4.93 0.28 1.18
CA ARG A 53 4.01 -0.68 0.56
C ARG A 53 3.30 -0.13 -0.66
N LEU A 54 2.83 1.12 -0.60
CA LEU A 54 2.16 1.77 -1.73
C LEU A 54 3.12 2.08 -2.88
N ASN A 55 4.32 2.58 -2.60
CA ASN A 55 5.21 3.08 -3.63
C ASN A 55 6.01 1.96 -4.31
N GLU A 56 6.41 0.94 -3.54
CA GLU A 56 7.32 -0.10 -4.00
C GLU A 56 6.59 -1.37 -4.45
N PHE A 57 5.36 -1.61 -3.97
CA PHE A 57 4.64 -2.84 -4.29
C PHE A 57 3.21 -2.60 -4.82
N TYR A 58 2.26 -2.23 -3.96
CA TYR A 58 0.84 -2.21 -4.31
C TYR A 58 0.46 -1.14 -5.32
N GLY A 59 1.15 0.00 -5.37
CA GLY A 59 0.90 1.06 -6.36
C GLY A 59 1.31 0.63 -7.76
N PRO A 60 2.58 0.26 -8.01
CA PRO A 60 3.01 -0.28 -9.29
C PRO A 60 2.21 -1.51 -9.72
N LEU A 61 1.93 -2.43 -8.79
CA LEU A 61 1.13 -3.63 -9.05
C LEU A 61 -0.29 -3.26 -9.50
N TYR A 62 -0.94 -2.34 -8.80
CA TYR A 62 -2.26 -1.82 -9.16
C TYR A 62 -2.29 -1.17 -10.54
N VAL A 63 -1.34 -0.26 -10.82
CA VAL A 63 -1.28 0.43 -12.11
C VAL A 63 -1.06 -0.55 -13.25
N ALA A 64 -0.12 -1.49 -13.10
CA ALA A 64 0.11 -2.52 -14.10
C ALA A 64 -1.17 -3.34 -14.33
N THR A 65 -1.83 -3.83 -13.28
CA THR A 65 -3.08 -4.60 -13.36
C THR A 65 -4.19 -3.86 -14.08
N VAL A 66 -4.47 -2.62 -13.68
CA VAL A 66 -5.51 -1.79 -14.32
C VAL A 66 -5.18 -1.49 -15.78
N ALA A 67 -3.94 -1.16 -16.10
CA ALA A 67 -3.50 -0.92 -17.49
C ALA A 67 -3.68 -2.17 -18.37
N GLY A 68 -3.35 -3.35 -17.84
CA GLY A 68 -3.56 -4.63 -18.52
C GLY A 68 -5.03 -4.91 -18.81
N ASN A 69 -5.91 -4.70 -17.83
CA ASN A 69 -7.34 -4.87 -18.02
C ASN A 69 -7.91 -3.86 -19.04
N ILE A 70 -7.48 -2.60 -19.01
CA ILE A 70 -7.86 -1.60 -20.02
C ILE A 70 -7.43 -2.04 -21.41
N ALA A 71 -6.19 -2.50 -21.57
CA ALA A 71 -5.66 -2.99 -22.85
C ALA A 71 -6.43 -4.23 -23.34
N TYR A 72 -6.72 -5.18 -22.45
CA TYR A 72 -7.51 -6.37 -22.77
C TYR A 72 -8.90 -6.01 -23.29
N ASN A 73 -9.60 -5.12 -22.58
CA ASN A 73 -10.92 -4.64 -23.02
C ASN A 73 -10.85 -3.85 -24.34
N ALA A 74 -9.78 -3.11 -24.59
CA ALA A 74 -9.57 -2.41 -25.85
C ALA A 74 -9.39 -3.39 -27.03
N LEU A 75 -8.62 -4.48 -26.83
CA LEU A 75 -8.47 -5.55 -27.81
C LEU A 75 -9.81 -6.23 -28.10
N LEU A 76 -10.55 -6.61 -27.05
CA LEU A 76 -11.86 -7.23 -27.21
C LEU A 76 -12.84 -6.33 -27.97
N LYS A 77 -12.87 -5.05 -27.62
CA LYS A 77 -13.70 -4.06 -28.32
C LYS A 77 -13.32 -3.93 -29.80
N LYS A 78 -12.02 -3.93 -30.11
CA LYS A 78 -11.52 -3.90 -31.50
C LYS A 78 -11.96 -5.14 -32.29
N GLN A 79 -11.98 -6.30 -31.65
CA GLN A 79 -12.41 -7.56 -32.24
C GLN A 79 -13.95 -7.74 -32.27
N GLY A 80 -14.71 -6.80 -31.70
CA GLY A 80 -16.17 -6.92 -31.57
C GLY A 80 -16.61 -8.04 -30.62
N LYS A 81 -15.77 -8.37 -29.62
CA LYS A 81 -15.97 -9.49 -28.70
C LYS A 81 -16.17 -9.03 -27.26
N THR A 82 -16.80 -9.88 -26.46
CA THR A 82 -16.92 -9.74 -25.01
C THR A 82 -15.95 -10.64 -24.25
N GLN A 83 -15.36 -11.65 -24.92
CA GLN A 83 -14.40 -12.58 -24.36
C GLN A 83 -13.37 -13.01 -25.42
N CYS A 84 -12.16 -13.32 -24.97
CA CYS A 84 -11.06 -13.74 -25.84
C CYS A 84 -11.17 -15.21 -26.27
N HIS A 85 -11.88 -16.05 -25.51
CA HIS A 85 -11.98 -17.48 -25.82
C HIS A 85 -13.19 -17.81 -26.70
N PRO A 86 -13.02 -18.67 -27.73
CA PRO A 86 -11.76 -19.22 -28.26
C PRO A 86 -10.99 -18.20 -29.12
N ILE A 87 -9.65 -18.34 -29.16
CA ILE A 87 -8.81 -17.56 -30.08
C ILE A 87 -8.85 -18.24 -31.44
N ARG A 88 -9.56 -17.65 -32.40
CA ARG A 88 -9.71 -18.18 -33.75
C ARG A 88 -8.50 -17.82 -34.61
N ASP A 89 -8.33 -18.49 -35.74
CA ASP A 89 -7.17 -18.31 -36.64
C ASP A 89 -7.07 -16.86 -37.12
N GLU A 90 -8.22 -16.25 -37.42
CA GLU A 90 -8.34 -14.86 -37.84
C GLU A 90 -7.82 -13.86 -36.80
N ASP A 91 -7.89 -14.19 -35.50
CA ASP A 91 -7.46 -13.33 -34.40
C ASP A 91 -6.05 -13.63 -33.93
N LEU A 92 -5.50 -14.81 -34.27
CA LEU A 92 -4.28 -15.33 -33.66
C LEU A 92 -3.09 -14.38 -33.84
N LYS A 93 -2.93 -13.83 -35.05
CA LYS A 93 -1.84 -12.88 -35.35
C LYS A 93 -1.93 -11.63 -34.49
N GLU A 94 -3.13 -11.09 -34.30
CA GLU A 94 -3.34 -9.92 -33.46
C GLU A 94 -3.16 -10.26 -31.98
N TRP A 95 -3.70 -11.39 -31.52
CA TRP A 95 -3.51 -11.87 -30.17
C TRP A 95 -2.03 -12.00 -29.81
N MET A 96 -1.25 -12.66 -30.67
CA MET A 96 0.20 -12.81 -30.47
C MET A 96 0.92 -11.46 -30.40
N LEU A 97 0.54 -10.51 -31.26
CA LEU A 97 1.10 -9.16 -31.24
C LEU A 97 0.83 -8.47 -29.89
N TRP A 98 -0.41 -8.49 -29.41
CA TRP A 98 -0.77 -7.86 -28.13
C TRP A 98 -0.15 -8.57 -26.93
N MET A 99 -0.08 -9.90 -26.97
CA MET A 99 0.62 -10.68 -25.95
C MET A 99 2.10 -10.29 -25.86
N LYS A 100 2.81 -10.22 -26.99
CA LYS A 100 4.23 -9.87 -27.03
C LYS A 100 4.51 -8.41 -26.70
N ALA A 101 3.67 -7.48 -27.20
CA ALA A 101 3.92 -6.05 -27.09
C ALA A 101 3.37 -5.41 -25.81
N ILE A 102 2.34 -6.00 -25.19
CA ILE A 102 1.60 -5.35 -24.09
C ILE A 102 1.44 -6.30 -22.90
N PHE A 103 0.78 -7.45 -23.08
CA PHE A 103 0.36 -8.26 -21.93
C PHE A 103 1.55 -8.92 -21.23
N MET A 104 2.48 -9.54 -21.96
CA MET A 104 3.66 -10.13 -21.34
C MET A 104 4.59 -9.11 -20.69
N PRO A 105 4.92 -7.96 -21.32
CA PRO A 105 5.68 -6.91 -20.64
C PRO A 105 5.02 -6.44 -19.32
N LEU A 106 3.70 -6.26 -19.30
CA LEU A 106 2.99 -5.93 -18.06
C LEU A 106 3.01 -7.09 -17.05
N ASN A 107 2.90 -8.32 -17.52
CA ASN A 107 2.95 -9.52 -16.67
C ASN A 107 4.34 -9.70 -16.04
N ASP A 108 5.41 -9.47 -16.78
CA ASP A 108 6.79 -9.51 -16.29
C ASP A 108 7.01 -8.45 -15.20
N VAL A 109 6.45 -7.24 -15.36
CA VAL A 109 6.48 -6.20 -14.32
C VAL A 109 5.77 -6.70 -13.04
N ARG A 110 4.58 -7.28 -13.16
CA ARG A 110 3.83 -7.76 -11.98
C ARG A 110 4.51 -8.94 -11.29
N GLU A 111 5.00 -9.91 -12.07
CA GLU A 111 5.75 -11.06 -11.55
C GLU A 111 7.01 -10.59 -10.81
N LYS A 112 7.78 -9.67 -11.41
CA LYS A 112 8.95 -9.07 -10.78
C LYS A 112 8.58 -8.37 -9.46
N LEU A 113 7.53 -7.57 -9.44
CA LEU A 113 7.05 -6.89 -8.23
C LEU A 113 6.71 -7.90 -7.13
N ILE A 114 6.01 -8.98 -7.45
CA ILE A 114 5.62 -10.03 -6.50
C ILE A 114 6.85 -10.74 -5.93
N ILE A 115 7.81 -11.12 -6.77
CA ILE A 115 9.00 -11.86 -6.34
C ILE A 115 9.93 -10.97 -5.52
N GLU A 116 10.24 -9.76 -5.98
CA GLU A 116 11.24 -8.89 -5.36
C GLU A 116 10.71 -8.17 -4.11
N ASN A 117 9.40 -7.94 -4.03
CA ASN A 117 8.78 -7.15 -2.97
C ASN A 117 7.83 -7.95 -2.08
N ALA A 118 7.96 -9.29 -2.04
CA ALA A 118 7.12 -10.16 -1.21
C ALA A 118 7.11 -9.74 0.28
N HIS A 119 8.20 -9.17 0.79
CA HIS A 119 8.30 -8.64 2.15
C HIS A 119 7.36 -7.44 2.45
N LEU A 120 6.80 -6.81 1.42
CA LEU A 120 5.84 -5.71 1.54
C LEU A 120 4.39 -6.16 1.56
N ILE A 121 4.11 -7.45 1.36
CA ILE A 121 2.77 -8.03 1.47
C ILE A 121 2.16 -7.72 2.85
N VAL A 122 0.85 -7.42 2.87
CA VAL A 122 0.16 -7.03 4.11
C VAL A 122 -0.26 -8.22 4.96
N GLU A 123 -0.57 -9.34 4.33
CA GLU A 123 -0.91 -10.60 4.97
C GLU A 123 0.30 -11.27 5.62
N GLU A 124 0.05 -12.09 6.65
CA GLU A 124 1.10 -12.87 7.34
C GLU A 124 1.66 -14.01 6.47
N GLN A 125 0.85 -14.49 5.52
CA GLN A 125 1.20 -15.58 4.60
C GLN A 125 1.06 -15.09 3.16
N MET A 126 1.81 -15.72 2.25
CA MET A 126 1.73 -15.43 0.82
C MET A 126 0.31 -15.71 0.29
N PRO A 127 -0.40 -14.71 -0.26
CA PRO A 127 -1.71 -14.92 -0.86
C PRO A 127 -1.63 -15.87 -2.05
N GLN A 128 -2.49 -16.89 -2.08
CA GLN A 128 -2.49 -17.91 -3.14
C GLN A 128 -2.72 -17.30 -4.53
N CYS A 129 -3.57 -16.26 -4.66
CA CYS A 129 -3.81 -15.60 -5.94
C CYS A 129 -2.57 -14.93 -6.55
N LEU A 130 -1.57 -14.54 -5.73
CA LEU A 130 -0.30 -14.03 -6.24
C LEU A 130 0.56 -15.17 -6.80
N LEU A 131 0.56 -16.34 -6.16
CA LEU A 131 1.25 -17.54 -6.64
C LEU A 131 0.62 -18.06 -7.94
N ASP A 132 -0.71 -18.10 -8.00
CA ASP A 132 -1.46 -18.51 -9.19
C ASP A 132 -1.16 -17.56 -10.36
N PHE A 133 -1.05 -16.25 -10.10
CA PHE A 133 -0.68 -15.26 -11.10
C PHE A 133 0.75 -15.51 -11.62
N VAL A 134 1.73 -15.68 -10.73
CA VAL A 134 3.12 -15.98 -11.15
C VAL A 134 3.16 -17.26 -11.99
N THR A 135 2.40 -18.29 -11.59
CA THR A 135 2.29 -19.55 -12.32
C THR A 135 1.66 -19.35 -13.71
N HIS A 136 0.64 -18.51 -13.81
CA HIS A 136 0.06 -18.09 -15.09
C HIS A 136 1.08 -17.42 -16.02
N VAL A 137 1.89 -16.50 -15.49
CA VAL A 137 2.95 -15.81 -16.26
C VAL A 137 4.00 -16.80 -16.76
N VAL A 138 4.47 -17.71 -15.90
CA VAL A 138 5.44 -18.76 -16.29
C VAL A 138 4.87 -19.64 -17.42
N GLY A 139 3.59 -20.02 -17.34
CA GLY A 139 2.92 -20.77 -18.41
C GLY A 139 2.92 -20.01 -19.75
N TYR A 140 2.72 -18.70 -19.74
CA TYR A 140 2.84 -17.88 -20.96
C TYR A 140 4.27 -17.73 -21.47
N LYS A 141 5.27 -17.67 -20.59
CA LYS A 141 6.69 -17.65 -21.03
C LYS A 141 7.03 -18.90 -21.82
N ALA A 142 6.61 -20.07 -21.35
CA ALA A 142 6.78 -21.33 -22.07
C ALA A 142 6.03 -21.31 -23.42
N LEU A 143 4.80 -20.79 -23.45
CA LEU A 143 4.03 -20.63 -24.69
C LEU A 143 4.71 -19.70 -25.71
N LEU A 144 5.28 -18.58 -25.25
CA LEU A 144 5.97 -17.64 -26.13
C LEU A 144 7.19 -18.26 -26.81
N LEU A 145 7.87 -19.21 -26.14
CA LEU A 145 8.97 -19.97 -26.74
C LEU A 145 8.46 -20.87 -27.86
N LYS A 146 7.37 -21.60 -27.66
CA LYS A 146 6.72 -22.39 -28.73
C LYS A 146 6.37 -21.52 -29.94
N TRP A 147 5.79 -20.35 -29.70
CA TRP A 147 5.46 -19.40 -30.76
C TRP A 147 6.68 -18.84 -31.49
N ALA A 148 7.86 -18.81 -30.86
CA ALA A 148 9.11 -18.41 -31.50
C ALA A 148 9.63 -19.50 -32.44
N ASP A 149 9.33 -20.77 -32.14
CA ASP A 149 9.62 -21.95 -32.97
C ASP A 149 8.52 -22.26 -33.99
N GLU A 150 7.64 -21.27 -34.27
CA GLU A 150 6.50 -21.39 -35.20
C GLU A 150 5.47 -22.47 -34.82
N ASP A 151 5.49 -22.97 -33.58
CA ASP A 151 4.47 -23.87 -33.05
C ASP A 151 3.29 -23.07 -32.46
N TYR A 152 2.17 -23.09 -33.16
CA TYR A 152 0.92 -22.42 -32.79
C TYR A 152 -0.20 -23.36 -32.35
N THR A 153 0.14 -24.62 -32.01
CA THR A 153 -0.82 -25.61 -31.53
C THR A 153 -1.53 -25.13 -30.26
N GLU A 154 -0.77 -24.53 -29.35
CA GLU A 154 -1.28 -23.83 -28.18
C GLU A 154 -1.40 -22.33 -28.46
N ARG A 155 -2.55 -21.75 -28.08
CA ARG A 155 -2.84 -20.31 -28.29
C ARG A 155 -2.90 -19.52 -26.99
N ARG A 156 -2.93 -20.20 -25.85
CA ARG A 156 -2.97 -19.63 -24.50
C ARG A 156 -2.25 -20.54 -23.53
N SER A 157 -1.82 -19.98 -22.41
CA SER A 157 -1.33 -20.75 -21.27
C SER A 157 -2.44 -21.71 -20.80
N MET A 158 -2.04 -22.94 -20.44
CA MET A 158 -2.94 -23.91 -19.80
C MET A 158 -3.40 -23.44 -18.40
N ILE A 159 -2.60 -22.59 -17.77
CA ILE A 159 -2.95 -21.95 -16.50
C ILE A 159 -3.71 -20.68 -16.82
N GLY A 160 -4.98 -20.62 -16.42
CA GLY A 160 -5.85 -19.46 -16.63
C GLY A 160 -5.42 -18.24 -15.81
N TRP A 161 -5.92 -17.07 -16.19
CA TRP A 161 -5.78 -15.87 -15.37
C TRP A 161 -6.55 -16.04 -14.05
N PRO A 162 -5.95 -15.79 -12.88
CA PRO A 162 -6.65 -15.92 -11.60
C PRO A 162 -7.52 -14.67 -11.33
N PRO A 163 -8.87 -14.74 -11.40
CA PRO A 163 -9.72 -13.57 -11.21
C PRO A 163 -9.61 -12.94 -9.81
N GLU A 164 -9.25 -13.73 -8.79
CA GLU A 164 -9.01 -13.26 -7.42
C GLU A 164 -7.83 -12.29 -7.33
N PHE A 165 -6.89 -12.34 -8.29
CA PHE A 165 -5.73 -11.45 -8.33
C PHE A 165 -6.16 -9.99 -8.52
N ASP A 166 -7.08 -9.72 -9.45
CA ASP A 166 -7.55 -8.36 -9.73
C ASP A 166 -8.26 -7.74 -8.52
N VAL A 167 -9.07 -8.55 -7.85
CA VAL A 167 -9.80 -8.17 -6.64
C VAL A 167 -8.81 -7.90 -5.50
N TYR A 168 -7.83 -8.78 -5.29
CA TYR A 168 -6.80 -8.63 -4.27
C TYR A 168 -6.02 -7.32 -4.45
N VAL A 169 -5.46 -7.09 -5.64
CA VAL A 169 -4.63 -5.92 -5.91
C VAL A 169 -5.43 -4.63 -5.73
N THR A 170 -6.66 -4.59 -6.22
CA THR A 170 -7.54 -3.42 -6.11
C THR A 170 -7.89 -3.12 -4.66
N ASN A 171 -8.34 -4.12 -3.91
CA ASN A 171 -8.76 -3.95 -2.51
C ASN A 171 -7.59 -3.54 -1.63
N SER A 172 -6.43 -4.18 -1.79
CA SER A 172 -5.24 -3.90 -1.00
C SER A 172 -4.70 -2.49 -1.27
N TYR A 173 -4.65 -2.06 -2.53
CA TYR A 173 -4.26 -0.69 -2.88
C TYR A 173 -5.21 0.35 -2.26
N GLN A 174 -6.53 0.15 -2.39
CA GLN A 174 -7.52 1.05 -1.82
C GLN A 174 -7.45 1.12 -0.29
N ALA A 175 -7.31 -0.02 0.38
CA ALA A 175 -7.17 -0.10 1.83
C ALA A 175 -5.91 0.65 2.31
N LEU A 176 -4.77 0.47 1.64
CA LEU A 176 -3.54 1.17 1.97
C LEU A 176 -3.64 2.68 1.71
N LYS A 177 -4.25 3.12 0.60
CA LYS A 177 -4.51 4.55 0.33
C LYS A 177 -5.43 5.18 1.37
N ALA A 178 -6.46 4.46 1.82
CA ALA A 178 -7.33 4.92 2.90
C ALA A 178 -6.55 5.02 4.21
N GLN A 179 -5.68 4.04 4.52
CA GLN A 179 -4.81 4.07 5.69
C GLN A 179 -3.81 5.23 5.65
N GLN A 180 -3.16 5.48 4.51
CA GLN A 180 -2.26 6.61 4.29
C GLN A 180 -2.98 7.94 4.58
N THR A 181 -4.17 8.11 3.99
CA THR A 181 -5.00 9.31 4.19
C THR A 181 -5.35 9.52 5.66
N ARG A 182 -5.72 8.44 6.38
CA ARG A 182 -6.03 8.50 7.82
C ARG A 182 -4.80 8.87 8.66
N LEU A 183 -3.61 8.42 8.28
CA LEU A 183 -2.36 8.69 9.01
C LEU A 183 -1.84 10.11 8.74
N LEU A 184 -2.06 10.66 7.55
CA LEU A 184 -1.72 12.04 7.21
C LEU A 184 -2.65 13.06 7.89
N HIS A 185 -3.93 12.71 8.05
CA HIS A 185 -4.91 13.64 8.61
C HIS A 185 -4.98 13.55 10.14
N SER A 186 -4.38 14.53 10.80
CA SER A 186 -4.51 14.72 12.26
C SER A 186 -5.98 14.97 12.66
N ALA A 187 -6.29 14.77 13.94
CA ALA A 187 -7.62 15.12 14.49
C ALA A 187 -7.96 16.60 14.23
N LEU A 188 -6.95 17.48 14.26
CA LEU A 188 -7.09 18.91 13.97
C LEU A 188 -7.44 19.20 12.50
N TRP A 189 -6.81 18.49 11.55
CA TRP A 189 -7.14 18.60 10.12
C TRP A 189 -8.60 18.18 9.84
N ARG A 190 -9.05 17.10 10.50
CA ARG A 190 -10.44 16.62 10.41
C ARG A 190 -11.45 17.56 11.07
N LEU A 191 -11.09 18.19 12.18
CA LEU A 191 -11.92 19.20 12.86
C LEU A 191 -12.04 20.47 12.02
N TRP A 192 -10.95 20.94 11.41
CA TRP A 192 -10.92 22.12 10.55
C TRP A 192 -11.79 21.94 9.31
N HIS A 193 -11.70 20.81 8.61
CA HIS A 193 -12.58 20.52 7.46
C HIS A 193 -14.06 20.35 7.85
N ARG A 194 -14.37 19.83 9.05
CA ARG A 194 -15.76 19.79 9.57
C ARG A 194 -16.32 21.17 9.88
N ALA A 195 -15.48 22.09 10.38
CA ALA A 195 -15.89 23.46 10.66
C ALA A 195 -16.08 24.29 9.36
N ASN A 196 -15.22 24.07 8.37
CA ASN A 196 -15.25 24.83 7.11
C ASN A 196 -16.16 24.22 6.03
N GLY A 197 -16.43 22.92 6.05
CA GLY A 197 -17.37 22.26 5.13
C GLY A 197 -18.85 22.57 5.40
N ARG A 198 -19.16 23.30 6.49
CA ARG A 198 -20.52 23.69 6.88
C ARG A 198 -20.91 25.10 6.40
N LYS A 199 -19.97 25.85 5.80
CA LYS A 199 -20.19 27.19 5.24
C LYS A 199 -20.43 27.21 3.72
N GLY A 200 -20.61 26.04 3.10
CA GLY A 200 -20.81 25.89 1.66
C GLY A 200 -22.11 25.17 1.30
N LYS A 201 -23.22 25.56 1.92
CA LYS A 201 -24.59 25.28 1.47
C LYS A 201 -25.41 26.54 1.61
#